data_AF-A0A2J8VNK2-F1
#
_entry.id   AF-A0A2J8VNK2-F1
#
_cell.length_a   1.000
_cell.length_b   1.000
_cell.length_c   1.000
_cell.angle_alpha   90.00
_cell.angle_beta   90.00
_cell.angle_gamma   90.00
#
_symmetry.space_group_name_H-M   'P 1'
#
loop_
_entity.id
_entity.type
_entity.pdbx_description
1 polymer ?
#
loop_
_entity_poly.entity_id
_entity_poly.type
_entity_poly.pdbx_seq_one_letter_code
_entity_poly.pdbx_strand_id
1 'polypeptide(L)'
;SWDEHVFELVLPKACMVGHVDFKFVLNSNITNIPQIQVTLLKNKAPGLGKVNGLRLCPFLEDHKEDILCGPVWLASGLDLSGHAGMLTLTSPKLVKGMAGGKYRSFLIHVKAVNERGTEEICNGGMRPVVRLPSLKHHSNKGYSLASLLAKVAAGKEKSSNVKNENTSGTRKSENLRGCDLLQEVSVTIRR
;
A
#
# COMPACT_ATOMS: atom_id res chain seq x y z
N SER A 1 -17.97 0.54 -1.18
CA SER A 1 -17.71 0.73 -2.62
C SER A 1 -16.37 0.08 -2.91
N TRP A 2 -16.15 -0.45 -4.11
CA TRP A 2 -14.86 -1.02 -4.52
C TRP A 2 -13.75 0.03 -4.63
N ASP A 3 -14.11 1.31 -4.79
CA ASP A 3 -13.13 2.39 -4.91
C ASP A 3 -12.60 2.90 -3.56
N GLU A 4 -13.35 2.73 -2.46
CA GLU A 4 -13.02 3.39 -1.18
C GLU A 4 -13.45 2.52 0.01
N HIS A 5 -12.53 2.30 0.95
CA HIS A 5 -12.73 1.62 2.23
C HIS A 5 -12.24 2.49 3.40
N VAL A 6 -12.96 2.46 4.52
CA VAL A 6 -12.56 3.12 5.77
C VAL A 6 -12.63 2.12 6.91
N PHE A 7 -11.55 2.02 7.66
CA PHE A 7 -11.45 1.18 8.85
C PHE A 7 -11.38 2.08 10.08
N GLU A 8 -12.28 1.87 11.03
CA GLU A 8 -12.16 2.47 12.36
C GLU A 8 -11.33 1.54 13.25
N LEU A 9 -10.20 2.05 13.75
CA LEU A 9 -9.38 1.32 14.71
C LEU A 9 -9.58 1.94 16.09
N VAL A 10 -10.23 1.18 16.97
CA VAL A 10 -10.47 1.57 18.37
C VAL A 10 -9.44 0.89 19.24
N LEU A 11 -8.70 1.68 20.02
CA LEU A 11 -7.75 1.16 20.98
C LEU A 11 -8.45 0.74 22.29
N PRO A 12 -8.07 -0.41 22.86
CA PRO A 12 -8.63 -0.87 24.14
C PRO A 12 -8.24 0.04 25.31
N LYS A 13 -7.09 0.71 25.22
CA LYS A 13 -6.59 1.66 26.23
C LYS A 13 -5.96 2.86 25.52
N ALA A 14 -6.07 4.03 26.14
CA ALA A 14 -5.31 5.19 25.70
C ALA A 14 -3.81 4.87 25.85
N CYS A 15 -3.10 4.85 24.74
CA CYS A 15 -1.65 4.65 24.72
C CYS A 15 -1.02 5.59 23.69
N MET A 16 0.27 5.87 23.89
CA MET A 16 1.05 6.54 22.86
C MET A 16 1.14 5.62 21.63
N VAL A 17 0.97 6.22 20.45
CA VAL A 17 1.14 5.53 19.18
C VAL A 17 2.12 6.35 18.35
N GLY A 18 3.26 5.75 18.05
CA GLY A 18 4.29 6.34 17.20
C GLY A 18 4.20 5.86 15.75
N HIS A 19 3.80 4.61 15.56
CA HIS A 19 3.71 4.00 14.25
C HIS A 19 2.44 3.17 14.10
N VAL A 20 1.82 3.27 12.94
CA VAL A 20 0.74 2.39 12.47
C VAL A 20 1.24 1.70 11.21
N ASP A 21 1.55 0.42 11.32
CA ASP A 21 1.96 -0.40 10.18
C ASP A 21 0.73 -1.00 9.52
N PHE A 22 0.46 -0.60 8.28
CA PHE A 22 -0.59 -1.14 7.42
C PHE A 22 0.04 -2.18 6.49
N LYS A 23 -0.21 -3.45 6.77
CA LYS A 23 0.26 -4.58 5.96
C LYS A 23 -0.86 -5.05 5.04
N PHE A 24 -0.49 -5.40 3.83
CA PHE A 24 -1.46 -5.84 2.82
C PHE A 24 -0.93 -7.00 1.99
N VAL A 25 -1.85 -7.82 1.51
CA VAL A 25 -1.65 -8.83 0.47
C VAL A 25 -2.65 -8.55 -0.63
N LEU A 26 -2.16 -8.53 -1.86
CA LEU A 26 -2.93 -8.37 -3.07
C LEU A 26 -3.30 -9.74 -3.64
N ASN A 27 -4.44 -9.81 -4.34
CA ASN A 27 -4.84 -11.02 -5.04
C ASN A 27 -3.78 -11.45 -6.08
N SER A 28 -3.58 -12.76 -6.25
CA SER A 28 -2.51 -13.31 -7.12
C SER A 28 -2.70 -13.04 -8.62
N ASN A 29 -3.88 -12.60 -9.06
CA ASN A 29 -4.20 -12.39 -10.47
C ASN A 29 -3.98 -10.95 -10.93
N ILE A 30 -3.21 -10.15 -10.17
CA ILE A 30 -2.95 -8.76 -10.52
C ILE A 30 -1.84 -8.67 -11.56
N THR A 31 -2.16 -8.10 -12.71
CA THR A 31 -1.21 -7.83 -13.79
C THR A 31 -0.53 -6.47 -13.67
N ASN A 32 -1.15 -5.53 -12.95
CA ASN A 32 -0.66 -4.15 -12.79
C ASN A 32 -0.78 -3.69 -11.34
N ILE A 33 0.24 -3.03 -10.81
CA ILE A 33 0.22 -2.50 -9.44
C ILE A 33 -0.93 -1.47 -9.33
N PRO A 34 -1.92 -1.70 -8.44
CA PRO A 34 -3.07 -0.82 -8.35
C PRO A 34 -2.68 0.54 -7.76
N GLN A 35 -3.26 1.60 -8.31
CA GLN A 35 -3.10 2.96 -7.80
C GLN A 35 -4.01 3.14 -6.58
N ILE A 36 -3.53 2.70 -5.41
CA ILE A 36 -4.26 2.83 -4.13
C ILE A 36 -3.50 3.77 -3.21
N GLN A 37 -4.22 4.69 -2.57
CA GLN A 37 -3.71 5.58 -1.54
C GLN A 37 -4.25 5.18 -0.17
N VAL A 38 -3.38 5.23 0.83
CA VAL A 38 -3.72 5.03 2.23
C VAL A 38 -3.45 6.31 3.00
N THR A 39 -4.46 6.75 3.76
CA THR A 39 -4.41 7.96 4.58
C THR A 39 -4.82 7.61 6.00
N LEU A 40 -4.07 8.10 6.98
CA LEU A 40 -4.39 7.97 8.39
C LEU A 40 -5.03 9.27 8.88
N LEU A 41 -6.25 9.15 9.40
CA LEU A 41 -6.99 10.28 9.94
C LEU A 41 -7.31 10.07 11.41
N LYS A 42 -7.44 11.18 12.10
CA LYS A 42 -7.95 11.27 13.45
C LYS A 42 -9.45 10.98 13.44
N ASN A 43 -9.92 10.14 14.36
CA ASN A 43 -11.36 9.96 14.53
C ASN A 43 -11.89 10.99 15.54
N LYS A 44 -12.72 11.93 15.08
CA LYS A 44 -13.41 12.91 15.92
C LYS A 44 -14.78 12.45 16.42
N ALA A 45 -15.37 11.42 15.81
CA ALA A 45 -16.70 10.91 16.15
C ALA A 45 -16.66 9.37 16.20
N PRO A 46 -16.34 8.77 17.37
CA PRO A 46 -16.42 7.32 17.53
C PRO A 46 -17.88 6.89 17.35
N GLY A 47 -18.15 6.02 16.37
CA GLY A 47 -19.52 5.67 15.97
C GLY A 47 -19.87 5.96 14.50
N LEU A 48 -18.87 6.14 13.64
CA LEU A 48 -19.01 6.24 12.17
C LEU A 48 -19.48 4.90 11.53
N GLY A 49 -20.17 4.03 12.28
CA GLY A 49 -20.78 2.79 11.79
C GLY A 49 -22.09 2.99 11.01
N LYS A 50 -22.43 4.22 10.59
CA LYS A 50 -23.68 4.55 9.88
C LYS A 50 -23.51 5.40 8.62
N VAL A 51 -22.32 5.51 8.04
CA VAL A 51 -22.16 6.10 6.68
C VAL A 51 -22.27 5.00 5.62
N ASN A 52 -23.42 4.35 5.59
CA ASN A 52 -23.84 3.57 4.44
C ASN A 52 -24.40 4.54 3.39
N GLY A 53 -23.54 5.07 2.51
CA GLY A 53 -24.00 5.62 1.23
C GLY A 53 -23.56 7.04 0.85
N LEU A 54 -22.85 7.78 1.69
CA LEU A 54 -22.20 9.02 1.23
C LEU A 54 -20.91 8.65 0.51
N ARG A 55 -20.74 9.07 -0.74
CA ARG A 55 -19.45 9.01 -1.43
C ARG A 55 -18.39 9.60 -0.48
N LEU A 56 -17.29 8.90 -0.23
CA LEU A 56 -16.26 9.37 0.71
C LEU A 56 -15.28 10.35 0.04
N CYS A 57 -15.40 10.60 -1.27
CA CYS A 57 -14.70 11.71 -1.92
C CYS A 57 -14.88 13.06 -1.17
N PRO A 58 -16.09 13.54 -0.83
CA PRO A 58 -16.23 14.71 0.05
C PRO A 58 -15.75 14.49 1.49
N PHE A 59 -15.67 13.26 1.98
CA PHE A 59 -15.20 12.97 3.34
C PHE A 59 -13.73 13.40 3.53
N LEU A 60 -12.82 13.05 2.61
CA LEU A 60 -11.44 13.56 2.73
C LEU A 60 -11.37 15.09 2.63
N GLU A 61 -12.21 15.70 1.81
CA GLU A 61 -12.28 17.15 1.66
C GLU A 61 -12.72 17.85 2.95
N ASP A 62 -13.72 17.32 3.63
CA ASP A 62 -14.23 17.84 4.90
C ASP A 62 -13.32 17.49 6.10
N HIS A 63 -12.49 16.44 5.96
CA HIS A 63 -11.61 15.94 7.01
C HIS A 63 -10.11 16.22 6.76
N LYS A 64 -9.76 17.19 5.91
CA LYS A 64 -8.35 17.57 5.64
C LYS A 64 -7.58 17.92 6.92
N GLU A 65 -8.23 18.63 7.84
CA GLU A 65 -7.66 19.02 9.13
C GLU A 65 -7.45 17.85 10.09
N ASP A 66 -8.10 16.71 9.81
CA ASP A 66 -8.01 15.48 10.60
C ASP A 66 -6.94 14.51 10.10
N ILE A 67 -6.28 14.82 8.98
CA ILE A 67 -5.19 13.99 8.46
C ILE A 67 -4.02 14.00 9.45
N LEU A 68 -3.70 12.81 9.97
CA LEU A 68 -2.54 12.54 10.80
C LEU A 68 -1.34 12.21 9.93
N CYS A 69 -1.51 11.33 8.94
CA CYS A 69 -0.49 10.92 7.97
C CYS A 69 -1.15 10.84 6.59
N GLY A 70 -0.66 11.66 5.64
CA GLY A 70 -1.30 11.98 4.36
C GLY A 70 -0.82 11.12 3.18
N PRO A 71 -1.54 11.15 2.04
CA PRO A 71 -1.81 10.01 1.18
C PRO A 71 -0.53 9.32 0.72
N VAL A 72 -0.36 8.07 1.17
CA VAL A 72 0.77 7.23 0.82
C VAL A 72 0.32 6.22 -0.22
N TRP A 73 1.02 6.16 -1.35
CA TRP A 73 0.77 5.18 -2.38
C TRP A 73 1.12 3.77 -1.88
N LEU A 74 0.19 2.83 -2.03
CA LEU A 74 0.38 1.43 -1.66
C LEU A 74 1.62 0.81 -2.32
N ALA A 75 1.91 1.24 -3.55
CA ALA A 75 3.11 0.85 -4.30
C ALA A 75 4.44 1.18 -3.59
N SER A 76 4.50 2.14 -2.67
CA SER A 76 5.73 2.47 -1.95
C SER A 76 6.10 1.46 -0.87
N GLY A 77 5.13 0.66 -0.41
CA GLY A 77 5.33 -0.39 0.60
C GLY A 77 5.43 -1.79 0.02
N LEU A 78 5.37 -1.92 -1.31
CA LEU A 78 5.37 -3.20 -1.99
C LEU A 78 6.73 -3.89 -1.87
N ASP A 79 6.71 -5.19 -1.63
CA ASP A 79 7.91 -6.02 -1.63
C ASP A 79 8.35 -6.37 -3.07
N LEU A 80 9.44 -7.12 -3.19
CA LEU A 80 9.95 -7.57 -4.49
C LEU A 80 9.02 -8.54 -5.21
N SER A 81 8.09 -9.18 -4.50
CA SER A 81 7.11 -10.09 -5.11
C SER A 81 6.05 -9.33 -5.89
N GLY A 82 5.82 -8.05 -5.56
CA GLY A 82 4.78 -7.24 -6.17
C GLY A 82 3.37 -7.54 -5.65
N HIS A 83 3.21 -8.50 -4.74
CA HIS A 83 1.91 -9.00 -4.27
C HIS A 83 1.64 -8.71 -2.80
N ALA A 84 2.63 -8.30 -2.02
CA ALA A 84 2.43 -7.96 -0.62
C ALA A 84 3.28 -6.77 -0.23
N GLY A 85 2.99 -6.19 0.92
CA GLY A 85 3.74 -5.04 1.39
C GLY A 85 3.32 -4.51 2.74
N MET A 86 4.03 -3.48 3.17
CA MET A 86 3.77 -2.78 4.42
C MET A 86 4.04 -1.28 4.27
N LEU A 87 3.09 -0.47 4.73
CA LEU A 87 3.24 0.96 4.89
C LEU A 87 3.36 1.30 6.38
N THR A 88 4.44 1.95 6.77
CA THR A 88 4.58 2.51 8.13
C THR A 88 4.08 3.94 8.12
N LEU A 89 2.88 4.16 8.66
CA LEU A 89 2.27 5.48 8.80
C LEU A 89 2.70 6.07 10.15
N THR A 90 3.36 7.22 10.11
CA THR A 90 3.83 7.94 11.31
C THR A 90 3.65 9.43 11.15
N SER A 91 3.47 10.13 12.28
CA SER A 91 3.31 11.58 12.30
C SER A 91 3.51 12.12 13.72
N PRO A 92 4.14 13.29 13.89
CA PRO A 92 4.18 13.96 15.20
C PRO A 92 2.79 14.19 15.81
N LYS A 93 1.76 14.37 14.97
CA LYS A 93 0.36 14.57 15.40
C LYS A 93 -0.23 13.29 16.03
N LEU A 94 0.22 12.11 15.61
CA LEU A 94 -0.18 10.82 16.14
C LEU A 94 0.29 10.65 17.59
N VAL A 95 1.59 10.87 17.82
CA VAL A 95 2.21 10.75 19.15
C VAL A 95 1.58 11.75 20.13
N LYS A 96 1.53 13.03 19.75
CA LYS A 96 1.02 14.11 20.62
C LYS A 96 -0.49 13.99 20.87
N GLY A 97 -1.25 13.57 19.86
CA GLY A 97 -2.71 13.40 19.96
C GLY A 97 -3.10 12.27 20.92
N MET A 98 -2.33 11.18 20.92
CA MET A 98 -2.66 9.98 21.71
C MET A 98 -2.03 10.00 23.11
N ALA A 99 -0.85 10.60 23.28
CA ALA A 99 -0.22 10.79 24.60
C ALA A 99 -1.08 11.60 25.58
N GLY A 100 -1.86 12.57 25.06
CA GLY A 100 -2.77 13.39 25.86
C GLY A 100 -4.14 12.76 26.16
N GLY A 101 -4.38 11.50 25.77
CA GLY A 101 -5.65 10.79 25.99
C GLY A 101 -6.86 11.36 25.25
N LYS A 102 -6.66 12.34 24.35
CA LYS A 102 -7.75 13.01 23.61
C LYS A 102 -8.44 12.10 22.60
N TYR A 103 -7.73 11.10 22.08
CA TYR A 103 -8.25 10.18 21.06
C TYR A 103 -7.99 8.73 21.46
N ARG A 104 -9.03 7.90 21.30
CA ARG A 104 -8.95 6.44 21.50
C ARG A 104 -9.20 5.67 20.20
N SER A 105 -9.47 6.37 19.11
CA SER A 105 -9.65 5.76 17.81
C SER A 105 -9.10 6.63 16.69
N PHE A 106 -8.83 6.00 15.56
CA PHE A 106 -8.39 6.63 14.32
C PHE A 106 -9.02 5.91 13.13
N LEU A 107 -8.97 6.56 11.97
CA LEU A 107 -9.51 6.05 10.72
C LEU A 107 -8.36 5.78 9.75
N ILE A 108 -8.39 4.60 9.12
CA ILE A 108 -7.54 4.30 7.98
C ILE A 108 -8.43 4.36 6.75
N HIS A 109 -8.18 5.34 5.90
CA HIS A 109 -8.88 5.52 4.63
C HIS A 109 -8.02 4.92 3.51
N VAL A 110 -8.60 4.00 2.75
CA VAL A 110 -7.98 3.34 1.60
C VAL A 110 -8.80 3.68 0.37
N LYS A 111 -8.16 4.25 -0.65
CA LYS A 111 -8.82 4.71 -1.86
C LYS A 111 -8.09 4.28 -3.10
N ALA A 112 -8.80 3.63 -4.01
CA ALA A 112 -8.37 3.44 -5.38
C ALA A 112 -8.52 4.74 -6.15
N VAL A 113 -7.44 5.18 -6.77
CA VAL A 113 -7.39 6.31 -7.68
C VAL A 113 -7.47 5.73 -9.08
N ASN A 114 -8.63 5.84 -9.73
CA ASN A 114 -8.81 5.38 -11.09
C ASN A 114 -8.73 6.57 -12.05
N GLU A 115 -7.63 6.70 -12.79
CA GLU A 115 -7.51 7.66 -13.88
C GLU A 115 -8.25 7.11 -15.10
N ARG A 116 -9.60 7.11 -15.06
CA ARG A 116 -10.37 6.86 -16.29
C ARG A 116 -10.31 8.11 -17.16
N GLY A 117 -9.22 8.22 -17.90
CA GLY A 117 -9.03 9.16 -18.99
C GLY A 117 -7.64 9.01 -19.58
N THR A 118 -7.57 8.71 -20.88
CA THR A 118 -6.38 8.72 -21.75
C THR A 118 -5.58 7.41 -21.78
N GLU A 119 -6.12 6.45 -22.54
CA GLU A 119 -5.29 5.76 -23.54
C GLU A 119 -4.51 6.80 -24.36
N GLU A 120 -3.28 6.46 -24.74
CA GLU A 120 -2.30 7.28 -25.48
C GLU A 120 -1.30 8.14 -24.66
N ILE A 121 -0.03 7.72 -24.80
CA ILE A 121 1.24 8.45 -24.64
C ILE A 121 2.04 8.13 -23.36
N CYS A 122 3.06 7.31 -23.62
CA CYS A 122 4.25 7.04 -22.84
C CYS A 122 4.95 8.28 -22.26
N ASN A 123 5.63 8.05 -21.12
CA ASN A 123 6.66 8.86 -20.45
C ASN A 123 6.21 9.82 -19.35
N GLY A 124 6.75 9.62 -18.14
CA GLY A 124 7.15 10.76 -17.30
C GLY A 124 6.47 10.97 -15.95
N GLY A 125 5.97 9.94 -15.26
CA GLY A 125 5.55 10.08 -13.85
C GLY A 125 6.70 9.84 -12.87
N MET A 126 7.59 10.81 -12.68
CA MET A 126 8.71 10.72 -11.74
C MET A 126 8.20 10.53 -10.31
N ARG A 127 8.43 9.34 -9.74
CA ARG A 127 8.27 9.10 -8.30
C ARG A 127 9.42 9.80 -7.56
N PRO A 128 9.20 10.48 -6.42
CA PRO A 128 10.30 10.93 -5.56
C PRO A 128 10.96 9.70 -4.93
N VAL A 129 11.92 9.11 -5.63
CA VAL A 129 12.90 8.24 -5.00
C VAL A 129 13.81 9.18 -4.22
N VAL A 130 13.74 9.16 -2.89
CA VAL A 130 14.78 9.78 -2.06
C VAL A 130 16.05 8.94 -2.25
N ARG A 131 16.78 9.19 -3.34
CA ARG A 131 18.13 8.68 -3.53
C ARG A 131 19.04 9.46 -2.58
N LEU A 132 19.64 8.75 -1.64
CA LEU A 132 20.73 9.23 -0.82
C LEU A 132 21.84 9.79 -1.75
N PRO A 133 22.46 10.95 -1.47
CA PRO A 133 23.51 11.49 -2.33
C PRO A 133 24.68 10.50 -2.40
N SER A 134 24.89 9.87 -3.56
CA SER A 134 26.08 9.06 -3.79
C SER A 134 27.31 9.97 -3.77
N LEU A 135 28.22 9.70 -2.84
CA LEU A 135 29.58 10.22 -2.86
C LEU A 135 30.21 9.90 -4.22
N LYS A 136 30.75 10.93 -4.87
CA LYS A 136 31.46 10.81 -6.14
C LYS A 136 32.65 9.86 -5.95
N HIS A 137 32.70 8.77 -6.70
CA HIS A 137 33.90 7.94 -6.78
C HIS A 137 34.47 7.93 -8.19
N HIS A 138 35.76 8.26 -8.19
CA HIS A 138 36.73 8.32 -9.26
C HIS A 138 36.72 7.07 -10.15
N SER A 139 36.87 7.31 -11.46
CA SER A 139 36.99 6.32 -12.54
C SER A 139 37.97 5.20 -12.18
N ASN A 140 37.51 3.95 -12.25
CA ASN A 140 38.37 2.82 -12.60
C ASN A 140 37.57 1.69 -13.24
N LYS A 141 38.15 1.09 -14.28
CA LYS A 141 37.52 0.12 -15.19
C LYS A 141 37.05 -1.12 -14.42
N GLY A 142 35.74 -1.31 -14.32
CA GLY A 142 35.12 -2.49 -13.72
C GLY A 142 33.98 -3.00 -14.60
N TYR A 143 33.97 -4.31 -14.86
CA TYR A 143 32.99 -4.99 -15.70
C TYR A 143 31.58 -4.84 -15.11
N SER A 144 30.63 -4.36 -15.92
CA SER A 144 29.23 -4.18 -15.49
C SER A 144 28.60 -5.54 -15.17
N LEU A 145 27.73 -5.58 -14.16
CA LEU A 145 26.91 -6.76 -13.83
C LEU A 145 26.14 -7.28 -15.04
N ALA A 146 25.74 -6.39 -15.97
CA ALA A 146 25.13 -6.77 -17.24
C ALA A 146 26.06 -7.69 -18.07
N SER A 147 27.37 -7.44 -18.05
CA SER A 147 28.38 -8.23 -18.76
C SER A 147 28.64 -9.58 -18.10
N LEU A 148 28.48 -9.68 -16.77
CA LEU A 148 28.63 -10.95 -16.03
C LEU A 148 27.40 -11.84 -16.21
N LEU A 149 26.19 -11.27 -16.14
CA LEU A 149 24.94 -12.02 -16.33
C LEU A 149 24.83 -12.59 -17.75
N ALA A 150 25.31 -11.87 -18.75
CA ALA A 150 25.37 -12.35 -20.13
C ALA A 150 26.25 -13.60 -20.32
N LYS A 151 27.20 -13.87 -19.40
CA LYS A 151 28.09 -15.03 -19.47
C LYS A 151 27.54 -16.30 -18.82
N VAL A 152 26.47 -16.21 -18.03
CA VAL A 152 25.92 -17.37 -17.30
C VAL A 152 24.83 -18.11 -18.09
N ALA A 153 24.25 -17.50 -19.13
CA ALA A 153 23.06 -18.01 -19.82
C ALA A 153 23.34 -19.00 -20.99
N ALA A 154 24.45 -19.74 -21.00
CA ALA A 154 24.73 -20.72 -22.04
C ALA A 154 24.81 -22.15 -21.47
N GLY A 155 23.67 -22.85 -21.44
CA GLY A 155 23.58 -24.29 -21.16
C GLY A 155 22.16 -24.85 -21.35
N LYS A 156 21.94 -25.63 -22.43
CA LYS A 156 20.83 -26.59 -22.67
C LYS A 156 20.78 -27.66 -21.54
N GLU A 157 19.74 -28.44 -21.20
CA GLU A 157 18.56 -29.01 -21.91
C GLU A 157 17.56 -29.71 -20.91
N LYS A 158 16.30 -29.91 -21.38
CA LYS A 158 15.19 -30.89 -21.13
C LYS A 158 14.78 -31.55 -19.76
N SER A 159 13.44 -31.51 -19.58
CA SER A 159 12.44 -32.55 -19.16
C SER A 159 12.30 -33.03 -17.71
N SER A 160 11.11 -32.82 -17.10
CA SER A 160 10.10 -33.87 -16.88
C SER A 160 8.81 -33.33 -16.22
N ASN A 161 7.68 -33.93 -16.63
CA ASN A 161 6.31 -33.67 -16.21
C ASN A 161 5.92 -34.72 -15.15
N VAL A 162 5.50 -34.33 -13.94
CA VAL A 162 4.53 -35.08 -13.12
C VAL A 162 3.68 -34.12 -12.28
N LYS A 163 2.43 -34.01 -12.72
CA LYS A 163 1.16 -33.76 -12.01
C LYS A 163 1.23 -33.65 -10.47
N ASN A 164 0.82 -32.50 -9.93
CA ASN A 164 0.34 -32.39 -8.55
C ASN A 164 -1.05 -31.72 -8.59
N GLU A 165 -2.09 -32.53 -8.38
CA GLU A 165 -3.42 -32.04 -8.03
C GLU A 165 -3.36 -31.50 -6.61
N ASN A 166 -3.69 -30.23 -6.42
CA ASN A 166 -4.18 -29.76 -5.13
C ASN A 166 -5.38 -28.83 -5.39
N THR A 167 -6.55 -29.45 -5.25
CA THR A 167 -7.87 -28.86 -5.27
C THR A 167 -8.04 -27.93 -4.06
N SER A 168 -8.08 -26.62 -4.28
CA SER A 168 -8.75 -25.70 -3.35
C SER A 168 -9.16 -24.39 -4.03
N GLY A 169 -10.42 -24.32 -4.47
CA GLY A 169 -11.25 -23.12 -4.29
C GLY A 169 -11.13 -21.93 -5.25
N THR A 170 -10.89 -22.12 -6.54
CA THR A 170 -10.97 -21.01 -7.53
C THR A 170 -12.39 -20.85 -8.10
N ARG A 171 -13.27 -20.09 -7.43
CA ARG A 171 -14.55 -19.64 -8.05
C ARG A 171 -14.98 -18.22 -7.71
N LYS A 172 -14.07 -17.24 -7.59
CA LYS A 172 -14.46 -15.82 -7.37
C LYS A 172 -13.56 -14.72 -8.00
N SER A 173 -12.75 -15.02 -9.02
CA SER A 173 -11.68 -14.10 -9.46
C SER A 173 -11.88 -13.45 -10.83
N GLU A 174 -13.09 -13.00 -11.17
CA GLU A 174 -13.32 -12.44 -12.53
C GLU A 174 -13.67 -10.94 -12.56
N ASN A 175 -13.88 -10.26 -11.43
CA ASN A 175 -14.29 -8.85 -11.44
C ASN A 175 -13.73 -8.00 -10.29
N LEU A 176 -12.56 -8.35 -9.75
CA LEU A 176 -11.94 -7.54 -8.70
C LEU A 176 -11.38 -6.24 -9.27
N ARG A 177 -11.63 -5.13 -8.56
CA ARG A 177 -11.32 -3.79 -9.03
C ARG A 177 -11.10 -2.84 -7.87
N GLY A 178 -10.24 -1.84 -8.05
CA GLY A 178 -9.95 -0.86 -7.00
C GLY A 178 -9.42 -1.52 -5.72
N CYS A 179 -10.01 -1.19 -4.58
CA CYS A 179 -9.68 -1.74 -3.27
C CYS A 179 -10.05 -3.23 -3.11
N ASP A 180 -10.92 -3.80 -3.95
CA ASP A 180 -11.25 -5.24 -3.92
C ASP A 180 -10.04 -6.11 -4.30
N LEU A 181 -9.00 -5.51 -4.86
CA LEU A 181 -7.74 -6.16 -5.17
C LEU A 181 -6.94 -6.51 -3.90
N LEU A 182 -7.24 -5.90 -2.76
CA LEU A 182 -6.67 -6.25 -1.45
C LEU A 182 -7.31 -7.54 -0.97
N GLN A 183 -6.53 -8.62 -0.96
CA GLN A 183 -6.94 -9.92 -0.45
C GLN A 183 -6.94 -9.94 1.09
N GLU A 184 -5.87 -9.41 1.69
CA GLU A 184 -5.71 -9.36 3.15
C GLU A 184 -5.18 -8.00 3.57
N VAL A 185 -5.65 -7.53 4.72
CA VAL A 185 -5.16 -6.32 5.38
C VAL A 185 -4.99 -6.63 6.86
N SER A 186 -3.84 -6.24 7.40
CA SER A 186 -3.62 -6.25 8.85
C SER A 186 -2.97 -4.96 9.30
N VAL A 187 -3.28 -4.57 10.53
CA VAL A 187 -2.78 -3.32 11.11
C VAL A 187 -2.05 -3.63 12.40
N THR A 188 -0.83 -3.14 12.53
CA THR A 188 -0.03 -3.24 13.76
C THR A 188 0.25 -1.85 14.31
N ILE A 189 0.11 -1.68 15.63
CA ILE A 189 0.31 -0.40 16.31
C ILE A 189 1.53 -0.51 17.20
N ARG A 190 2.47 0.43 17.07
CA ARG A 190 3.69 0.51 17.88
C ARG A 190 3.84 1.89 18.52
N ARG A 191 4.55 1.91 19.65
CA ARG A 191 4.97 3.14 20.32
C ARG A 191 6.12 3.80 19.59
#